data_AF-A0A1G5D8F6-F1
#
_entry.id   AF-A0A1G5D8F6-F1
#
_cell.length_a   1.000
_cell.length_b   1.000
_cell.length_c   1.000
_cell.angle_alpha   90.00
_cell.angle_beta   90.00
_cell.angle_gamma   90.00
#
_symmetry.space_group_name_H-M   'P 1'
#
loop_
_entity.id
_entity.type
_entity.pdbx_description
1 polymer ?
#
loop_
_entity_poly.entity_id
_entity_poly.type
_entity_poly.pdbx_seq_one_letter_code
_entity_poly.pdbx_strand_id
1 'polypeptide(L)'
;MIKLRDLKNEDAPLMLEWMHDPDIVRDMHRDFASMTEEDCLGFIRSAAKTPDRDLHLAITDDRDRNGEDERYDKDEYLGTVSLKHIDREDRTAEFGITIRRCAMGTGIACEAMSAILEKARDLHIDKVYWCVSPKNERALKFYDKNGYQRSALKEEASLYRKIVSSGAYTPDEIEDYVWYIYDIPATGATAETTAASDGSIDVSVYMMTYFHEKYVRQAIESVLSQKTHYKFELVISDDCSQDGTVAILREYESKYPDIIRVNVNETNLGIPSNIYIARTMCRGRYITNLSGDDYWINDAKLETEIKYLDEHPEYVAAACRVEERMDDSTVAYNIVPSDFNYIEAPYTLRDYEKCRPLGTLGLVMRNFFLTEEDRAYFAQAREISEFVDDAVDEVLLLRRGPVRVMSIISDAHRVVKADLEKKNYNSRYSRPEKFKHHIDLLNEMSRRWGDEIDFSRWYAKYCATGILSMMLSRDFAAYKPIFESIPAKYKSSAYIRWIPYAGEMVSSRLKRKKS
;
A
#
# COMPACT_ATOMS: atom_id res chain seq x y z
N MET A 1 -16.92 -4.98 3.03
CA MET A 1 -15.74 -5.68 3.59
C MET A 1 -16.24 -6.95 4.25
N ILE A 2 -15.41 -7.98 4.47
CA ILE A 2 -15.88 -9.08 5.33
C ILE A 2 -16.10 -8.60 6.77
N LYS A 3 -16.92 -9.33 7.50
CA LYS A 3 -17.19 -9.13 8.91
C LYS A 3 -16.98 -10.44 9.65
N LEU A 4 -16.28 -10.37 10.79
CA LEU A 4 -16.21 -11.49 11.72
C LEU A 4 -17.25 -11.29 12.82
N ARG A 5 -18.14 -12.27 12.98
CA ARG A 5 -19.17 -12.27 14.03
C ARG A 5 -19.25 -13.61 14.74
N ASP A 6 -19.94 -13.64 15.87
CA ASP A 6 -20.22 -14.89 16.57
C ASP A 6 -21.02 -15.83 15.66
N LEU A 7 -20.78 -17.13 15.86
CA LEU A 7 -21.52 -18.19 15.18
C LEU A 7 -22.98 -18.20 15.63
N LYS A 8 -23.90 -18.39 14.68
CA LYS A 8 -25.35 -18.49 14.92
C LYS A 8 -25.84 -19.88 14.55
N ASN A 9 -26.93 -20.33 15.17
CA ASN A 9 -27.56 -21.61 14.82
C ASN A 9 -27.96 -21.66 13.33
N GLU A 10 -28.27 -20.51 12.75
CA GLU A 10 -28.61 -20.31 11.34
C GLU A 10 -27.45 -20.67 10.39
N ASP A 11 -26.21 -20.66 10.89
CA ASP A 11 -25.03 -21.00 10.10
C ASP A 11 -24.87 -22.52 9.92
N ALA A 12 -25.53 -23.35 10.74
CA ALA A 12 -25.33 -24.79 10.79
C ALA A 12 -25.57 -25.52 9.45
N PRO A 13 -26.62 -25.20 8.66
CA PRO A 13 -26.82 -25.84 7.35
C PRO A 13 -25.68 -25.51 6.36
N LEU A 14 -25.18 -24.27 6.37
CA LEU A 14 -24.10 -23.81 5.50
C LEU A 14 -22.72 -24.30 5.99
N MET A 15 -22.59 -24.59 7.29
CA MET A 15 -21.44 -25.32 7.83
C MET A 15 -21.42 -26.76 7.32
N LEU A 16 -22.57 -27.44 7.40
CA LEU A 16 -22.70 -28.82 6.96
C LEU A 16 -22.41 -28.96 5.47
N GLU A 17 -22.83 -27.99 4.65
CA GLU A 17 -22.56 -27.93 3.21
C GLU A 17 -21.06 -28.09 2.90
N TRP A 18 -20.18 -27.30 3.53
CA TRP A 18 -18.74 -27.43 3.26
C TRP A 18 -18.12 -28.68 3.89
N MET A 19 -18.67 -29.16 5.00
CA MET A 19 -18.21 -30.40 5.66
C MET A 19 -18.48 -31.65 4.81
N HIS A 20 -19.49 -31.62 3.96
CA HIS A 20 -19.82 -32.68 3.01
C HIS A 20 -19.25 -32.44 1.60
N ASP A 21 -18.51 -31.34 1.40
CA ASP A 21 -17.83 -31.05 0.14
C ASP A 21 -16.48 -31.78 0.07
N PRO A 22 -16.33 -32.80 -0.80
CA PRO A 22 -15.11 -33.60 -0.87
C PRO A 22 -13.88 -32.79 -1.30
N ASP A 23 -14.03 -31.70 -2.06
CA ASP A 23 -12.90 -30.85 -2.46
C ASP A 23 -12.41 -29.93 -1.33
N ILE A 24 -13.23 -29.77 -0.28
CA ILE A 24 -12.88 -28.98 0.90
C ILE A 24 -12.23 -29.88 1.94
N VAL A 25 -12.81 -31.05 2.22
CA VAL A 25 -12.42 -31.87 3.38
C VAL A 25 -11.41 -32.97 3.11
N ARG A 26 -11.15 -33.35 1.84
CA ARG A 26 -10.29 -34.50 1.48
C ARG A 26 -8.90 -34.49 2.12
N ASP A 27 -8.33 -33.31 2.34
CA ASP A 27 -6.98 -33.14 2.89
C ASP A 27 -6.99 -32.60 4.34
N MET A 28 -8.12 -32.70 5.03
CA MET A 28 -8.28 -32.34 6.44
C MET A 28 -8.11 -33.57 7.35
N HIS A 29 -7.57 -33.35 8.55
CA HIS A 29 -7.29 -34.41 9.51
C HIS A 29 -8.56 -35.02 10.14
N ARG A 30 -9.59 -34.20 10.39
CA ARG A 30 -10.86 -34.65 10.99
C ARG A 30 -11.80 -35.17 9.90
N ASP A 31 -12.49 -36.27 10.18
CA ASP A 31 -13.59 -36.75 9.36
C ASP A 31 -14.80 -35.80 9.48
N PHE A 32 -14.87 -34.83 8.58
CA PHE A 32 -16.00 -33.91 8.47
C PHE A 32 -17.16 -34.50 7.66
N ALA A 33 -16.91 -35.51 6.83
CA ALA A 33 -17.91 -36.09 5.94
C ALA A 33 -19.01 -36.85 6.70
N SER A 34 -18.71 -37.32 7.93
CA SER A 34 -19.68 -37.97 8.82
C SER A 34 -20.43 -37.02 9.76
N MET A 35 -20.10 -35.72 9.77
CA MET A 35 -20.75 -34.74 10.66
C MET A 35 -22.22 -34.55 10.28
N THR A 36 -23.05 -34.30 11.30
CA THR A 36 -24.48 -34.01 11.18
C THR A 36 -24.78 -32.54 11.50
N GLU A 37 -25.97 -32.07 11.17
CA GLU A 37 -26.43 -30.74 11.56
C GLU A 37 -26.43 -30.55 13.09
N GLU A 38 -26.76 -31.60 13.85
CA GLU A 38 -26.70 -31.57 15.32
C GLU A 38 -25.26 -31.41 15.83
N ASP A 39 -24.27 -31.95 15.13
CA ASP A 39 -22.85 -31.72 15.45
C ASP A 39 -22.44 -30.27 15.19
N CYS A 40 -22.92 -29.66 14.10
CA CYS A 40 -22.70 -28.23 13.82
C CYS A 40 -23.34 -27.35 14.91
N LEU A 41 -24.60 -27.62 15.28
CA LEU A 41 -25.28 -26.93 16.39
C LEU A 41 -24.56 -27.14 17.72
N GLY A 42 -24.04 -28.36 17.96
CA GLY A 42 -23.18 -28.68 19.09
C GLY A 42 -21.92 -27.83 19.14
N PHE A 43 -21.23 -27.69 18.00
CA PHE A 43 -20.06 -26.85 17.85
C PHE A 43 -20.37 -25.38 18.13
N ILE A 44 -21.43 -24.82 17.55
CA ILE A 44 -21.87 -23.43 17.75
C ILE A 44 -22.16 -23.16 19.24
N ARG A 45 -22.88 -24.07 19.91
CA ARG A 45 -23.15 -23.98 21.36
C ARG A 45 -21.88 -24.08 22.20
N SER A 46 -20.91 -24.88 21.78
CA SER A 46 -19.63 -25.02 22.49
C SER A 46 -18.75 -23.78 22.34
N ALA A 47 -18.72 -23.17 21.15
CA ALA A 47 -17.97 -21.96 20.87
C ALA A 47 -18.39 -20.80 21.79
N ALA A 48 -19.69 -20.67 22.06
CA ALA A 48 -20.21 -19.65 22.97
C ALA A 48 -19.86 -19.88 24.45
N LYS A 49 -19.46 -21.11 24.84
CA LYS A 49 -19.18 -21.49 26.23
C LYS A 49 -17.71 -21.38 26.62
N THR A 50 -16.79 -21.45 25.67
CA THR A 50 -15.34 -21.48 25.94
C THR A 50 -14.55 -20.36 25.24
N PRO A 51 -15.03 -19.09 25.23
CA PRO A 51 -14.40 -18.01 24.46
C PRO A 51 -12.97 -17.68 24.94
N ASP A 52 -12.64 -18.01 26.20
CA ASP A 52 -11.31 -17.80 26.77
C ASP A 52 -10.27 -18.82 26.30
N ARG A 53 -10.72 -20.00 25.85
CA ARG A 53 -9.85 -21.10 25.41
C ARG A 53 -9.81 -21.20 23.89
N ASP A 54 -10.98 -21.09 23.26
CA ASP A 54 -11.15 -21.25 21.83
C ASP A 54 -12.11 -20.15 21.33
N LEU A 55 -11.63 -19.32 20.41
CA LEU A 55 -12.40 -18.28 19.73
C LEU A 55 -12.78 -18.78 18.33
N HIS A 56 -14.07 -18.92 18.05
CA HIS A 56 -14.59 -19.32 16.74
C HIS A 56 -15.54 -18.27 16.21
N LEU A 57 -15.30 -17.79 14.98
CA LEU A 57 -16.06 -16.70 14.37
C LEU A 57 -16.52 -17.07 12.97
N ALA A 58 -17.74 -16.66 12.64
CA ALA A 58 -18.29 -16.73 11.29
C ALA A 58 -17.69 -15.61 10.44
N ILE A 59 -17.29 -15.98 9.22
CA ILE A 59 -16.90 -15.06 8.16
C ILE A 59 -18.17 -14.73 7.39
N THR A 60 -18.56 -13.46 7.34
CA THR A 60 -19.69 -12.98 6.53
C THR A 60 -19.26 -11.84 5.61
N ASP A 61 -20.00 -11.61 4.53
CA ASP A 61 -19.71 -10.54 3.57
C ASP A 61 -20.70 -9.39 3.74
N ASP A 62 -20.19 -8.19 3.99
CA ASP A 62 -20.95 -6.94 4.14
C ASP A 62 -20.63 -5.96 2.99
N ARG A 63 -20.18 -6.46 1.83
CA ARG A 63 -19.96 -5.64 0.63
C ARG A 63 -21.32 -5.28 0.01
N ASP A 64 -21.75 -4.04 0.17
CA ASP A 64 -22.82 -3.44 -0.65
C ASP A 64 -22.30 -3.24 -2.08
N ARG A 65 -22.33 -4.29 -2.90
CA ARG A 65 -22.00 -4.21 -4.32
C ARG A 65 -23.22 -3.66 -5.08
N ASN A 66 -23.45 -2.34 -4.99
CA ASN A 66 -24.38 -1.56 -5.82
C ASN A 66 -25.48 -2.39 -6.53
N GLY A 67 -26.42 -3.00 -5.79
CA GLY A 67 -27.70 -3.50 -6.29
C GLY A 67 -27.74 -4.46 -7.50
N GLU A 68 -26.62 -4.98 -8.00
CA GLU A 68 -26.59 -5.76 -9.27
C GLU A 68 -26.10 -7.21 -9.11
N ASP A 69 -25.71 -7.63 -7.91
CA ASP A 69 -25.27 -9.00 -7.64
C ASP A 69 -26.06 -9.62 -6.47
N GLU A 70 -27.25 -10.17 -6.75
CA GLU A 70 -28.15 -10.86 -5.80
C GLU A 70 -27.59 -12.20 -5.26
N ARG A 71 -26.29 -12.48 -5.43
CA ARG A 71 -25.75 -13.82 -5.16
C ARG A 71 -25.55 -14.17 -3.68
N TYR A 72 -25.52 -13.20 -2.77
CA TYR A 72 -25.28 -13.46 -1.33
C TYR A 72 -26.11 -12.51 -0.45
N ASP A 73 -26.74 -13.06 0.59
CA ASP A 73 -27.49 -12.27 1.57
C ASP A 73 -26.52 -11.48 2.48
N LYS A 74 -26.92 -10.28 2.90
CA LYS A 74 -26.15 -9.49 3.88
C LYS A 74 -26.12 -10.30 5.17
N ASP A 75 -24.93 -10.69 5.64
CA ASP A 75 -24.70 -11.58 6.80
C ASP A 75 -24.70 -13.10 6.52
N GLU A 76 -24.69 -13.53 5.25
CA GLU A 76 -24.56 -14.94 4.89
C GLU A 76 -23.23 -15.54 5.39
N TYR A 77 -23.30 -16.74 5.98
CA TYR A 77 -22.14 -17.49 6.44
C TYR A 77 -21.30 -18.00 5.25
N LEU A 78 -20.02 -17.62 5.22
CA LEU A 78 -19.07 -17.98 4.17
C LEU A 78 -17.95 -18.92 4.65
N GLY A 79 -17.83 -19.12 5.95
CA GLY A 79 -16.78 -19.92 6.54
C GLY A 79 -16.60 -19.67 8.04
N THR A 80 -15.73 -20.45 8.66
CA THR A 80 -15.34 -20.27 10.07
C THR A 80 -13.85 -19.99 10.14
N VAL A 81 -13.47 -19.00 10.95
CA VAL A 81 -12.08 -18.73 11.34
C VAL A 81 -11.93 -18.90 12.85
N SER A 82 -10.79 -19.37 13.32
CA SER A 82 -10.62 -19.78 14.72
C SER A 82 -9.22 -19.52 15.26
N LEU A 83 -9.17 -19.16 16.55
CA LEU A 83 -8.00 -19.27 17.42
C LEU A 83 -8.31 -20.31 18.48
N LYS A 84 -7.63 -21.44 18.44
CA LYS A 84 -7.84 -22.57 19.36
C LYS A 84 -6.68 -22.67 20.33
N HIS A 85 -6.91 -23.34 21.46
CA HIS A 85 -5.88 -23.61 22.45
C HIS A 85 -5.14 -22.34 22.90
N ILE A 86 -5.90 -21.25 23.07
CA ILE A 86 -5.38 -19.95 23.49
C ILE A 86 -4.71 -20.13 24.85
N ASP A 87 -3.43 -19.79 24.88
CA ASP A 87 -2.59 -19.88 26.06
C ASP A 87 -2.10 -18.49 26.40
N ARG A 88 -2.51 -18.03 27.57
CA ARG A 88 -2.20 -16.68 28.05
C ARG A 88 -0.82 -16.62 28.73
N GLU A 89 -0.25 -17.75 29.15
CA GLU A 89 1.09 -17.80 29.74
C GLU A 89 2.14 -17.73 28.64
N ASP A 90 2.05 -18.61 27.66
CA ASP A 90 2.95 -18.64 26.50
C ASP A 90 2.54 -17.65 25.39
N ARG A 91 1.38 -16.98 25.56
CA ARG A 91 0.81 -16.00 24.62
C ARG A 91 0.73 -16.57 23.20
N THR A 92 0.24 -17.80 23.08
CA THR A 92 0.15 -18.53 21.82
C THR A 92 -1.26 -19.04 21.52
N ALA A 93 -1.59 -19.22 20.23
CA ALA A 93 -2.82 -19.88 19.81
C ALA A 93 -2.65 -20.64 18.49
N GLU A 94 -3.42 -21.71 18.31
CA GLU A 94 -3.51 -22.45 17.06
C GLU A 94 -4.54 -21.79 16.13
N PHE A 95 -4.16 -21.52 14.89
CA PHE A 95 -5.06 -20.97 13.88
C PHE A 95 -5.75 -22.06 13.08
N GLY A 96 -7.04 -21.85 12.78
CA GLY A 96 -7.77 -22.67 11.84
C GLY A 96 -8.76 -21.85 11.01
N ILE A 97 -8.89 -22.18 9.72
CA ILE A 97 -9.86 -21.57 8.84
C ILE A 97 -10.48 -22.60 7.90
N THR A 98 -11.78 -22.49 7.68
CA THR A 98 -12.50 -23.18 6.62
C THR A 98 -13.41 -22.18 5.91
N ILE A 99 -13.46 -22.26 4.58
CA ILE A 99 -14.29 -21.39 3.75
C ILE A 99 -15.15 -22.26 2.83
N ARG A 100 -16.38 -21.81 2.58
CA ARG A 100 -17.30 -22.44 1.63
C ARG A 100 -16.77 -22.28 0.21
N ARG A 101 -17.18 -23.18 -0.68
CA ARG A 101 -16.79 -23.19 -2.10
C ARG A 101 -17.06 -21.84 -2.78
N CYS A 102 -18.19 -21.21 -2.49
CA CYS A 102 -18.58 -19.90 -3.03
C CYS A 102 -17.59 -18.76 -2.68
N ALA A 103 -16.88 -18.87 -1.55
CA ALA A 103 -15.92 -17.86 -1.08
C ALA A 103 -14.48 -18.13 -1.55
N MET A 104 -14.18 -19.31 -2.12
CA MET A 104 -12.84 -19.67 -2.55
C MET A 104 -12.37 -18.82 -3.74
N GLY A 105 -11.13 -18.33 -3.69
CA GLY A 105 -10.54 -17.52 -4.77
C GLY A 105 -11.03 -16.07 -4.85
N THR A 106 -11.88 -15.63 -3.94
CA THR A 106 -12.48 -14.28 -3.95
C THR A 106 -11.74 -13.24 -3.09
N GLY A 107 -10.70 -13.66 -2.37
CA GLY A 107 -9.98 -12.84 -1.38
C GLY A 107 -10.49 -12.99 0.06
N ILE A 108 -11.70 -13.52 0.28
CA ILE A 108 -12.34 -13.64 1.60
C ILE A 108 -11.45 -14.33 2.64
N ALA A 109 -10.74 -15.39 2.27
CA ALA A 109 -9.87 -16.14 3.18
C ALA A 109 -8.69 -15.29 3.69
N CYS A 110 -8.14 -14.42 2.83
CA CYS A 110 -7.06 -13.51 3.18
C CYS A 110 -7.56 -12.43 4.14
N GLU A 111 -8.69 -11.80 3.82
CA GLU A 111 -9.31 -10.80 4.71
C GLU A 111 -9.68 -11.40 6.08
N ALA A 112 -10.23 -12.63 6.11
CA ALA A 112 -10.57 -13.33 7.35
C ALA A 112 -9.34 -13.68 8.20
N MET A 113 -8.23 -14.08 7.56
CA MET A 113 -6.96 -14.33 8.24
C MET A 113 -6.43 -13.05 8.90
N SER A 114 -6.39 -11.94 8.17
CA SER A 114 -5.97 -10.65 8.72
C SER A 114 -6.84 -10.22 9.91
N ALA A 115 -8.16 -10.32 9.76
CA ALA A 115 -9.10 -9.92 10.81
C ALA A 115 -9.00 -10.80 12.08
N ILE A 116 -8.70 -12.09 11.97
CA ILE A 116 -8.50 -12.93 13.16
C ILE A 116 -7.15 -12.68 13.82
N LEU A 117 -6.10 -12.34 13.06
CA LEU A 117 -4.79 -11.99 13.62
C LEU A 117 -4.84 -10.67 14.40
N GLU A 118 -5.67 -9.71 13.95
CA GLU A 118 -5.97 -8.50 14.76
C GLU A 118 -6.66 -8.87 16.07
N LYS A 119 -7.65 -9.78 16.04
CA LYS A 119 -8.27 -10.28 17.28
C LYS A 119 -7.28 -11.02 18.17
N ALA A 120 -6.34 -11.76 17.60
CA ALA A 120 -5.29 -12.40 18.38
C ALA A 120 -4.43 -11.37 19.11
N ARG A 121 -4.13 -10.24 18.47
CA ARG A 121 -3.46 -9.09 19.09
C ARG A 121 -4.26 -8.48 20.23
N ASP A 122 -5.57 -8.29 20.06
CA ASP A 122 -6.47 -7.80 21.11
C ASP A 122 -6.50 -8.74 22.33
N LEU A 123 -6.28 -10.04 22.10
CA LEU A 123 -6.16 -11.06 23.14
C LEU A 123 -4.73 -11.16 23.73
N HIS A 124 -3.83 -10.27 23.32
CA HIS A 124 -2.41 -10.25 23.71
C HIS A 124 -1.66 -11.53 23.36
N ILE A 125 -2.01 -12.19 22.26
CA ILE A 125 -1.26 -13.32 21.71
C ILE A 125 -0.05 -12.79 20.95
N ASP A 126 1.13 -13.32 21.23
CA ASP A 126 2.40 -12.97 20.58
C ASP A 126 2.69 -13.86 19.37
N LYS A 127 2.19 -15.10 19.36
CA LYS A 127 2.50 -16.07 18.30
C LYS A 127 1.30 -16.93 17.94
N VAL A 128 1.01 -17.03 16.65
CA VAL A 128 -0.04 -17.90 16.11
C VAL A 128 0.58 -18.97 15.23
N TYR A 129 0.15 -20.22 15.37
CA TYR A 129 0.71 -21.34 14.63
C TYR A 129 -0.38 -22.19 13.99
N TRP A 130 -0.07 -22.87 12.90
CA TRP A 130 -0.94 -23.86 12.28
C TRP A 130 -0.12 -24.85 11.46
N CYS A 131 -0.76 -25.94 11.07
CA CYS A 131 -0.16 -26.99 10.26
C CYS A 131 -1.01 -27.28 9.02
N VAL A 132 -0.35 -27.69 7.95
CA VAL A 132 -0.99 -28.05 6.69
C VAL A 132 -0.44 -29.39 6.21
N SER A 133 -1.33 -30.32 5.88
CA SER A 133 -0.95 -31.57 5.22
C SER A 133 -0.21 -31.25 3.91
N PRO A 134 0.95 -31.88 3.61
CA PRO A 134 1.67 -31.67 2.35
C PRO A 134 0.83 -31.95 1.11
N LYS A 135 -0.24 -32.75 1.23
CA LYS A 135 -1.18 -33.07 0.15
C LYS A 135 -2.13 -31.91 -0.18
N ASN A 136 -2.31 -30.95 0.75
CA ASN A 136 -3.18 -29.79 0.55
C ASN A 136 -2.43 -28.65 -0.16
N GLU A 137 -2.06 -28.86 -1.43
CA GLU A 137 -1.33 -27.86 -2.22
C GLU A 137 -2.04 -26.50 -2.29
N ARG A 138 -3.39 -26.49 -2.23
CA ARG A 138 -4.19 -25.26 -2.25
C ARG A 138 -3.88 -24.40 -1.03
N ALA A 139 -3.89 -24.99 0.16
CA ALA A 139 -3.59 -24.28 1.40
C ALA A 139 -2.12 -23.84 1.45
N LEU A 140 -1.18 -24.70 1.05
CA LEU A 140 0.24 -24.34 0.99
C LEU A 140 0.48 -23.14 0.07
N LYS A 141 -0.01 -23.19 -1.18
CA LYS A 141 0.10 -22.07 -2.13
C LYS A 141 -0.56 -20.80 -1.60
N PHE A 142 -1.68 -20.92 -0.88
CA PHE A 142 -2.33 -19.78 -0.25
C PHE A 142 -1.42 -19.14 0.80
N TYR A 143 -0.89 -19.91 1.77
CA TYR A 143 -0.06 -19.33 2.83
C TYR A 143 1.26 -18.78 2.29
N ASP A 144 1.95 -19.50 1.41
CA ASP A 144 3.22 -19.06 0.83
C ASP A 144 3.03 -17.78 0.00
N LYS A 145 1.97 -17.68 -0.82
CA LYS A 145 1.67 -16.48 -1.63
C LYS A 145 1.35 -15.27 -0.75
N ASN A 146 0.77 -15.48 0.43
CA ASN A 146 0.44 -14.41 1.37
C ASN A 146 1.57 -14.13 2.38
N GLY A 147 2.79 -14.63 2.12
CA GLY A 147 3.98 -14.26 2.89
C GLY A 147 4.13 -14.96 4.24
N TYR A 148 3.33 -15.99 4.54
CA TYR A 148 3.49 -16.77 5.75
C TYR A 148 4.65 -17.74 5.60
N GLN A 149 5.62 -17.65 6.51
CA GLN A 149 6.82 -18.46 6.45
C GLN A 149 6.57 -19.86 7.03
N ARG A 150 7.03 -20.87 6.29
CA ARG A 150 7.09 -22.24 6.80
C ARG A 150 8.16 -22.29 7.88
N SER A 151 7.89 -22.96 8.97
CA SER A 151 8.79 -23.06 10.12
C SER A 151 9.04 -24.52 10.49
N ALA A 152 10.25 -24.81 10.94
CA ALA A 152 10.56 -26.10 11.53
C ALA A 152 10.12 -26.09 12.99
N LEU A 153 8.98 -26.71 13.31
CA LEU A 153 8.43 -26.69 14.67
C LEU A 153 9.44 -27.13 15.75
N LYS A 154 10.34 -28.07 15.42
CA LYS A 154 11.41 -28.55 16.32
C LYS A 154 12.39 -27.46 16.78
N GLU A 155 12.54 -26.38 16.02
CA GLU A 155 13.39 -25.24 16.39
C GLU A 155 12.75 -24.37 17.48
N GLU A 156 11.43 -24.48 17.67
CA GLU A 156 10.65 -23.77 18.69
C GLU A 156 10.37 -24.69 19.89
N ALA A 157 11.41 -24.93 20.71
CA ALA A 157 11.40 -25.97 21.74
C ALA A 157 10.28 -25.85 22.80
N SER A 158 9.77 -24.64 23.10
CA SER A 158 8.60 -24.45 23.99
C SER A 158 7.32 -24.92 23.30
N LEU A 159 7.06 -24.42 22.09
CA LEU A 159 5.88 -24.74 21.31
C LEU A 159 5.84 -26.21 20.90
N TYR A 160 6.97 -26.79 20.48
CA TYR A 160 7.09 -28.21 20.16
C TYR A 160 6.70 -29.08 21.36
N ARG A 161 7.27 -28.84 22.54
CA ARG A 161 6.94 -29.59 23.76
C ARG A 161 5.46 -29.47 24.11
N LYS A 162 4.90 -28.28 23.96
CA LYS A 162 3.48 -28.02 24.20
C LYS A 162 2.59 -28.82 23.26
N ILE A 163 2.83 -28.75 21.95
CA ILE A 163 2.05 -29.48 20.94
C ILE A 163 2.16 -30.99 21.15
N VAL A 164 3.34 -31.52 21.48
CA VAL A 164 3.51 -32.93 21.83
C VAL A 164 2.73 -33.27 23.12
N SER A 165 2.78 -32.41 24.14
CA SER A 165 2.10 -32.66 25.41
C SER A 165 0.58 -32.54 25.36
N SER A 166 0.03 -31.80 24.38
CA SER A 166 -1.42 -31.65 24.22
C SER A 166 -2.08 -32.93 23.73
N GLY A 167 -1.32 -33.82 23.10
CA GLY A 167 -1.82 -35.04 22.46
C GLY A 167 -2.69 -34.79 21.23
N ALA A 168 -2.73 -33.55 20.72
CA ALA A 168 -3.53 -33.19 19.55
C ALA A 168 -2.93 -33.73 18.23
N TYR A 169 -1.63 -34.02 18.23
CA TYR A 169 -0.88 -34.56 17.09
C TYR A 169 0.02 -35.70 17.54
N THR A 170 0.12 -36.74 16.72
CA THR A 170 1.12 -37.80 16.87
C THR A 170 2.52 -37.30 16.48
N PRO A 171 3.61 -37.92 16.98
CA PRO A 171 4.96 -37.56 16.56
C PRO A 171 5.17 -37.60 15.04
N ASP A 172 4.58 -38.59 14.36
CA ASP A 172 4.65 -38.73 12.91
C ASP A 172 3.94 -37.57 12.20
N GLU A 173 2.76 -37.14 12.68
CA GLU A 173 2.04 -35.99 12.12
C GLU A 173 2.80 -34.68 12.31
N ILE A 174 3.48 -34.52 13.43
CA ILE A 174 4.32 -33.34 13.67
C ILE A 174 5.47 -33.28 12.65
N GLU A 175 6.04 -34.42 12.27
CA GLU A 175 7.11 -34.49 11.27
C GLU A 175 6.59 -34.37 9.84
N ASP A 176 5.44 -34.98 9.54
CA ASP A 176 4.88 -35.04 8.19
C ASP A 176 4.19 -33.74 7.77
N TYR A 177 3.69 -32.93 8.71
CA TYR A 177 2.97 -31.70 8.37
C TYR A 177 3.90 -30.51 8.16
N VAL A 178 3.48 -29.61 7.26
CA VAL A 178 4.14 -28.32 7.08
C VAL A 178 3.61 -27.35 8.13
N TRP A 179 4.48 -26.85 8.99
CA TRP A 179 4.13 -25.91 10.05
C TRP A 179 4.36 -24.47 9.60
N TYR A 180 3.48 -23.60 10.05
CA TYR A 180 3.59 -22.16 9.92
C TYR A 180 3.53 -21.56 11.31
N ILE A 181 4.41 -20.61 11.57
CA ILE A 181 4.49 -19.88 12.84
C ILE A 181 4.56 -18.41 12.48
N TYR A 182 3.64 -17.63 13.05
CA TYR A 182 3.51 -16.20 12.79
C TYR A 182 3.63 -15.44 14.09
N ASP A 183 4.67 -14.63 14.20
CA ASP A 183 4.84 -13.67 15.30
C ASP A 183 3.93 -12.45 15.07
N ILE A 184 3.03 -12.21 16.01
CA ILE A 184 2.13 -11.05 16.00
C ILE A 184 2.94 -9.83 16.46
N PRO A 185 3.06 -8.78 15.63
CA PRO A 185 3.75 -7.56 16.04
C PRO A 185 3.04 -6.88 17.21
N ALA A 186 3.80 -6.45 18.23
CA ALA A 186 3.26 -5.74 19.39
C ALA A 186 2.62 -4.40 18.98
N THR A 187 1.54 -3.98 19.66
CA THR A 187 0.87 -2.69 19.44
C THR A 187 1.84 -1.53 19.65
N GLY A 188 2.07 -0.72 18.61
CA GLY A 188 3.02 0.39 18.62
C GLY A 188 4.37 0.07 17.97
N ALA A 189 4.63 -1.20 17.66
CA ALA A 189 5.59 -1.57 16.63
C ALA A 189 4.83 -1.68 15.31
N THR A 190 4.93 -0.64 14.49
CA THR A 190 4.78 -0.81 13.05
C THR A 190 5.62 -2.02 12.65
N ALA A 191 5.06 -2.91 11.83
CA ALA A 191 5.87 -3.92 11.18
C ALA A 191 7.11 -3.22 10.57
N GLU A 192 8.26 -3.82 10.82
CA GLU A 192 9.58 -3.51 10.26
C GLU A 192 10.46 -2.53 11.05
N THR A 193 10.90 -3.00 12.23
CA THR A 193 12.31 -2.89 12.62
C THR A 193 12.76 -4.21 13.25
N THR A 194 13.13 -5.18 12.42
CA THR A 194 14.09 -6.22 12.80
C THR A 194 15.09 -6.38 11.66
N ALA A 195 16.35 -6.18 12.01
CA ALA A 195 17.49 -6.15 11.12
C ALA A 195 17.78 -7.53 10.49
N ALA A 196 18.23 -7.44 9.24
CA ALA A 196 19.07 -8.36 8.47
C ALA A 196 19.37 -9.76 9.04
N SER A 197 18.83 -10.78 8.36
CA SER A 197 19.58 -11.98 7.95
C SER A 197 18.81 -12.71 6.85
N ASP A 198 19.54 -13.26 5.86
CA ASP A 198 19.05 -13.87 4.59
C ASP A 198 18.61 -12.85 3.52
N GLY A 199 19.47 -12.60 2.52
CA GLY A 199 19.04 -12.40 1.12
C GLY A 199 18.12 -11.22 0.74
N SER A 200 17.44 -10.58 1.68
CA SER A 200 16.34 -9.66 1.47
C SER A 200 16.81 -8.32 0.96
N ILE A 201 16.05 -7.75 0.02
CA ILE A 201 16.28 -6.40 -0.49
C ILE A 201 15.94 -5.39 0.62
N ASP A 202 16.84 -4.47 0.91
CA ASP A 202 16.59 -3.38 1.85
C ASP A 202 15.74 -2.28 1.22
N VAL A 203 16.06 -1.89 -0.02
CA VAL A 203 15.36 -0.79 -0.70
C VAL A 203 15.06 -1.12 -2.15
N SER A 204 13.82 -0.88 -2.56
CA SER A 204 13.44 -0.87 -3.97
C SER A 204 13.43 0.56 -4.49
N VAL A 205 14.24 0.82 -5.50
CA VAL A 205 14.13 2.03 -6.32
C VAL A 205 13.17 1.71 -7.44
N TYR A 206 12.05 2.43 -7.55
CA TYR A 206 11.14 2.26 -8.68
C TYR A 206 11.26 3.42 -9.67
N MET A 207 11.28 3.08 -10.95
CA MET A 207 11.48 4.01 -12.04
C MET A 207 10.40 3.85 -13.10
N MET A 208 9.82 4.96 -13.52
CA MET A 208 8.83 5.03 -14.58
C MET A 208 9.46 5.66 -15.82
N THR A 209 9.21 5.05 -16.97
CA THR A 209 9.75 5.53 -18.25
C THR A 209 8.67 5.61 -19.31
N TYR A 210 8.74 6.65 -20.15
CA TYR A 210 7.95 6.78 -21.37
C TYR A 210 8.64 7.77 -22.32
N PHE A 211 9.22 7.28 -23.43
CA PHE A 211 10.00 8.09 -24.38
C PHE A 211 11.20 8.81 -23.74
N HIS A 212 11.98 8.08 -22.94
CA HIS A 212 13.12 8.61 -22.19
C HIS A 212 14.49 8.14 -22.75
N GLU A 213 14.58 7.77 -24.03
CA GLU A 213 15.81 7.23 -24.65
C GLU A 213 17.05 8.09 -24.35
N LYS A 214 16.89 9.41 -24.42
CA LYS A 214 17.97 10.38 -24.18
C LYS A 214 18.46 10.41 -22.72
N TYR A 215 17.64 10.04 -21.75
CA TYR A 215 17.87 10.33 -20.34
C TYR A 215 18.02 9.09 -19.46
N VAL A 216 17.33 8.00 -19.81
CA VAL A 216 17.17 6.82 -18.96
C VAL A 216 18.49 6.17 -18.57
N ARG A 217 19.51 6.25 -19.44
CA ARG A 217 20.86 5.76 -19.14
C ARG A 217 21.47 6.46 -17.93
N GLN A 218 21.37 7.80 -17.88
CA GLN A 218 21.88 8.58 -16.75
C GLN A 218 21.11 8.28 -15.47
N ALA A 219 19.79 8.13 -15.57
CA ALA A 219 18.94 7.78 -14.43
C ALA A 219 19.39 6.45 -13.81
N ILE A 220 19.52 5.39 -14.62
CA ILE A 220 19.95 4.05 -14.17
C ILE A 220 21.35 4.10 -13.55
N GLU A 221 22.32 4.73 -14.22
CA GLU A 221 23.71 4.83 -13.73
C GLU A 221 23.79 5.60 -12.39
N SER A 222 22.92 6.58 -12.16
CA SER A 222 22.87 7.32 -10.89
C SER A 222 22.39 6.45 -9.70
N VAL A 223 21.56 5.44 -9.97
CA VAL A 223 21.15 4.42 -8.98
C VAL A 223 22.26 3.41 -8.76
N LEU A 224 22.86 2.89 -9.84
CA LEU A 224 23.92 1.89 -9.77
C LEU A 224 25.20 2.42 -9.10
N SER A 225 25.42 3.73 -9.11
CA SER A 225 26.59 4.38 -8.50
C SER A 225 26.44 4.67 -7.00
N GLN A 226 25.31 4.31 -6.38
CA GLN A 226 25.10 4.52 -4.95
C GLN A 226 26.12 3.73 -4.10
N LYS A 227 26.79 4.44 -3.20
CA LYS A 227 27.72 3.94 -2.20
C LYS A 227 26.95 3.69 -0.90
N THR A 228 26.53 2.45 -0.72
CA THR A 228 25.69 2.04 0.41
C THR A 228 25.97 0.61 0.80
N HIS A 229 25.79 0.27 2.08
CA HIS A 229 25.84 -1.11 2.55
C HIS A 229 24.48 -1.84 2.44
N TYR A 230 23.40 -1.09 2.18
CA TYR A 230 22.06 -1.61 1.99
C TYR A 230 21.93 -2.30 0.62
N LYS A 231 21.28 -3.47 0.59
CA LYS A 231 20.97 -4.17 -0.64
C LYS A 231 19.82 -3.48 -1.36
N PHE A 232 20.02 -3.07 -2.60
CA PHE A 232 18.96 -2.43 -3.38
C PHE A 232 18.63 -3.18 -4.66
N GLU A 233 17.39 -3.00 -5.11
CA GLU A 233 16.96 -3.36 -6.46
C GLU A 233 16.45 -2.11 -7.19
N LEU A 234 16.50 -2.14 -8.53
CA LEU A 234 15.92 -1.15 -9.41
C LEU A 234 14.80 -1.80 -10.24
N VAL A 235 13.57 -1.42 -9.93
CA VAL A 235 12.36 -1.87 -10.62
C VAL A 235 11.95 -0.81 -11.63
N ILE A 236 11.98 -1.15 -12.90
CA ILE A 236 11.64 -0.21 -13.98
C ILE A 236 10.34 -0.67 -14.64
N SER A 237 9.39 0.25 -14.78
CA SER A 237 8.15 0.02 -15.53
C SER A 237 8.05 1.02 -16.68
N ASP A 238 8.16 0.52 -17.91
CA ASP A 238 8.04 1.29 -19.14
C ASP A 238 6.61 1.28 -19.68
N ASP A 239 6.10 2.46 -20.02
CA ASP A 239 4.71 2.64 -20.43
C ASP A 239 4.48 2.52 -21.94
N CYS A 240 5.06 1.47 -22.55
CA CYS A 240 5.00 1.15 -23.97
C CYS A 240 5.73 2.18 -24.87
N SER A 241 6.96 2.55 -24.51
CA SER A 241 7.82 3.45 -25.29
C SER A 241 8.11 2.89 -26.69
N GLN A 242 8.06 3.77 -27.70
CA GLN A 242 8.31 3.42 -29.12
C GLN A 242 9.66 3.92 -29.63
N ASP A 243 10.45 4.56 -28.78
CA ASP A 243 11.82 4.99 -29.06
C ASP A 243 12.85 3.95 -28.52
N GLY A 244 14.12 4.31 -28.47
CA GLY A 244 15.18 3.42 -27.96
C GLY A 244 15.13 3.13 -26.45
N THR A 245 14.15 3.66 -25.69
CA THR A 245 14.06 3.49 -24.23
C THR A 245 14.10 2.00 -23.85
N VAL A 246 13.19 1.18 -24.39
CA VAL A 246 13.08 -0.24 -24.02
C VAL A 246 14.35 -1.02 -24.32
N ALA A 247 15.03 -0.72 -25.43
CA ALA A 247 16.29 -1.36 -25.79
C ALA A 247 17.37 -1.09 -24.74
N ILE A 248 17.47 0.16 -24.27
CA ILE A 248 18.39 0.54 -23.19
C ILE A 248 18.02 -0.18 -21.89
N LEU A 249 16.74 -0.24 -21.53
CA LEU A 249 16.29 -0.93 -20.32
C LEU A 249 16.69 -2.41 -20.32
N ARG A 250 16.46 -3.12 -21.43
CA ARG A 250 16.81 -4.55 -21.57
C ARG A 250 18.32 -4.79 -21.60
N GLU A 251 19.10 -3.84 -22.12
CA GLU A 251 20.57 -3.86 -22.03
C GLU A 251 21.01 -3.86 -20.55
N TYR A 252 20.47 -2.94 -19.75
CA TYR A 252 20.80 -2.83 -18.33
C TYR A 252 20.30 -4.03 -17.50
N GLU A 253 19.09 -4.50 -17.75
CA GLU A 253 18.55 -5.72 -17.12
C GLU A 253 19.45 -6.93 -17.38
N SER A 254 19.91 -7.11 -18.62
CA SER A 254 20.81 -8.21 -18.99
C SER A 254 22.19 -8.08 -18.32
N LYS A 255 22.66 -6.85 -18.11
CA LYS A 255 23.96 -6.57 -17.48
C LYS A 255 23.92 -6.71 -15.95
N TYR A 256 22.78 -6.43 -15.33
CA TYR A 256 22.60 -6.45 -13.87
C TYR A 256 21.33 -7.21 -13.46
N PRO A 257 21.19 -8.50 -13.81
CA PRO A 257 19.94 -9.25 -13.63
C PRO A 257 19.54 -9.46 -12.16
N ASP A 258 20.51 -9.38 -11.23
CA ASP A 258 20.26 -9.51 -9.79
C ASP A 258 19.83 -8.17 -9.13
N ILE A 259 19.97 -7.06 -9.85
CA ILE A 259 19.66 -5.71 -9.35
C ILE A 259 18.47 -5.11 -10.10
N ILE A 260 18.40 -5.30 -11.42
CA ILE A 260 17.44 -4.59 -12.29
C ILE A 260 16.36 -5.56 -12.76
N ARG A 261 15.09 -5.12 -12.65
CA ARG A 261 13.92 -5.82 -13.21
C ARG A 261 13.11 -4.87 -14.06
N VAL A 262 12.79 -5.26 -15.29
CA VAL A 262 12.09 -4.41 -16.25
C VAL A 262 10.74 -5.01 -16.63
N ASN A 263 9.68 -4.26 -16.34
CA ASN A 263 8.35 -4.45 -16.90
C ASN A 263 8.15 -3.49 -18.09
N VAL A 264 7.56 -3.99 -19.19
CA VAL A 264 7.17 -3.16 -20.33
C VAL A 264 5.68 -3.40 -20.54
N ASN A 265 4.87 -2.36 -20.40
CA ASN A 265 3.43 -2.44 -20.57
C ASN A 265 3.10 -2.71 -22.06
N GLU A 266 2.05 -3.49 -22.30
CA GLU A 266 1.56 -3.76 -23.66
C GLU A 266 0.97 -2.52 -24.33
N THR A 267 0.39 -1.62 -23.54
CA THR A 267 -0.22 -0.36 -23.98
C THR A 267 0.22 0.78 -23.06
N ASN A 268 0.00 2.02 -23.49
CA ASN A 268 0.20 3.20 -22.63
C ASN A 268 -0.91 3.25 -21.58
N LEU A 269 -0.58 2.99 -20.32
CA LEU A 269 -1.51 2.95 -19.18
C LEU A 269 -1.59 4.28 -18.43
N GLY A 270 -0.67 5.21 -18.70
CA GLY A 270 -0.57 6.49 -17.99
C GLY A 270 0.17 6.38 -16.66
N ILE A 271 0.51 7.53 -16.09
CA ILE A 271 1.41 7.64 -14.93
C ILE A 271 0.89 6.85 -13.71
N PRO A 272 -0.36 7.00 -13.23
CA PRO A 272 -0.79 6.32 -12.00
C PRO A 272 -0.77 4.80 -12.11
N SER A 273 -1.23 4.25 -13.23
CA SER A 273 -1.23 2.81 -13.46
C SER A 273 0.21 2.26 -13.62
N ASN A 274 1.08 3.00 -14.29
CA ASN A 274 2.49 2.60 -14.43
C ASN A 274 3.23 2.64 -13.08
N ILE A 275 2.97 3.66 -12.24
CA ILE A 275 3.49 3.72 -10.86
C ILE A 275 2.97 2.54 -10.04
N TYR A 276 1.67 2.21 -10.14
CA TYR A 276 1.09 1.08 -9.42
C TYR A 276 1.81 -0.23 -9.76
N ILE A 277 2.02 -0.51 -11.05
CA ILE A 277 2.76 -1.71 -11.48
C ILE A 277 4.17 -1.70 -10.90
N ALA A 278 4.91 -0.60 -11.03
CA ALA A 278 6.27 -0.50 -10.51
C ALA A 278 6.32 -0.74 -8.99
N ARG A 279 5.43 -0.09 -8.22
CA ARG A 279 5.34 -0.25 -6.76
C ARG A 279 4.95 -1.66 -6.34
N THR A 280 4.01 -2.32 -7.02
CA THR A 280 3.61 -3.71 -6.68
C THR A 280 4.69 -4.74 -6.98
N MET A 281 5.64 -4.41 -7.86
CA MET A 281 6.79 -5.26 -8.11
C MET A 281 7.85 -5.15 -7.01
N CYS A 282 7.96 -4.01 -6.31
CA CYS A 282 8.98 -3.74 -5.28
C CYS A 282 8.93 -4.71 -4.09
N ARG A 283 10.11 -5.12 -3.61
CA ARG A 283 10.29 -6.12 -2.54
C ARG A 283 11.01 -5.59 -1.31
N GLY A 284 11.58 -4.40 -1.38
CA GLY A 284 12.38 -3.81 -0.31
C GLY A 284 11.53 -3.37 0.88
N ARG A 285 12.09 -3.43 2.09
CA ARG A 285 11.50 -2.83 3.29
C ARG A 285 11.41 -1.30 3.20
N TYR A 286 12.23 -0.70 2.35
CA TYR A 286 12.14 0.70 1.93
C TYR A 286 11.81 0.82 0.44
N ILE A 287 11.20 1.93 0.05
CA ILE A 287 10.89 2.26 -1.33
C ILE A 287 11.22 3.74 -1.61
N THR A 288 11.75 4.03 -2.80
CA THR A 288 12.03 5.39 -3.29
C THR A 288 11.76 5.46 -4.78
N ASN A 289 11.40 6.64 -5.28
CA ASN A 289 11.20 6.86 -6.72
C ASN A 289 12.41 7.52 -7.37
N LEU A 290 12.57 7.29 -8.67
CA LEU A 290 13.37 8.10 -9.57
C LEU A 290 12.71 8.11 -10.95
N SER A 291 12.37 9.28 -11.50
CA SER A 291 11.84 9.35 -12.87
C SER A 291 12.95 9.03 -13.88
N GLY A 292 12.62 8.36 -15.00
CA GLY A 292 13.60 8.00 -16.02
C GLY A 292 14.23 9.19 -16.77
N ASP A 293 13.73 10.40 -16.59
CA ASP A 293 14.28 11.65 -17.11
C ASP A 293 15.07 12.48 -16.08
N ASP A 294 15.04 12.06 -14.82
CA ASP A 294 15.75 12.64 -13.67
C ASP A 294 17.01 11.81 -13.30
N TYR A 295 17.80 12.26 -12.33
CA TYR A 295 18.97 11.52 -11.84
C TYR A 295 19.40 11.94 -10.45
N TRP A 296 20.06 11.04 -9.72
CA TRP A 296 20.71 11.36 -8.45
C TRP A 296 22.08 12.01 -8.66
N ILE A 297 22.39 12.98 -7.81
CA ILE A 297 23.65 13.72 -7.81
C ILE A 297 24.51 13.47 -6.57
N ASN A 298 23.93 12.84 -5.54
CA ASN A 298 24.62 12.39 -4.35
C ASN A 298 24.69 10.85 -4.37
N ASP A 299 25.91 10.32 -4.32
CA ASP A 299 26.16 8.88 -4.34
C ASP A 299 25.91 8.21 -2.97
N ALA A 300 25.67 8.97 -1.90
CA ALA A 300 25.38 8.48 -0.56
C ALA A 300 23.90 8.67 -0.15
N LYS A 301 22.99 8.91 -1.09
CA LYS A 301 21.56 9.15 -0.83
C LYS A 301 20.95 8.00 -0.02
N LEU A 302 21.04 6.78 -0.56
CA LEU A 302 20.45 5.59 0.06
C LEU A 302 21.04 5.32 1.45
N GLU A 303 22.37 5.41 1.58
CA GLU A 303 23.06 5.25 2.87
C GLU A 303 22.56 6.25 3.91
N THR A 304 22.44 7.52 3.52
CA THR A 304 22.09 8.62 4.45
C THR A 304 20.64 8.52 4.92
N GLU A 305 19.69 8.34 3.99
CA GLU A 305 18.26 8.36 4.32
C GLU A 305 17.81 7.08 5.02
N ILE A 306 18.31 5.91 4.59
CA ILE A 306 17.94 4.63 5.19
C ILE A 306 18.52 4.51 6.60
N LYS A 307 19.78 4.93 6.80
CA LYS A 307 20.40 4.94 8.12
C LYS A 307 19.60 5.80 9.11
N TYR A 308 19.17 6.98 8.68
CA TYR A 308 18.32 7.83 9.50
C TYR A 308 17.02 7.11 9.89
N LEU A 309 16.36 6.44 8.94
CA LEU A 309 15.14 5.70 9.23
C LEU A 309 15.37 4.49 10.14
N ASP A 310 16.48 3.77 9.99
CA ASP A 310 16.82 2.66 10.88
C ASP A 310 17.06 3.15 12.33
N GLU A 311 17.66 4.33 12.51
CA GLU A 311 17.93 4.94 13.81
C GLU A 311 16.70 5.64 14.43
N HIS A 312 15.71 5.98 13.61
CA HIS A 312 14.54 6.78 13.99
C HIS A 312 13.20 6.11 13.55
N PRO A 313 12.72 5.09 14.27
CA PRO A 313 11.51 4.35 13.93
C PRO A 313 10.22 5.20 13.95
N GLU A 314 10.22 6.33 14.65
CA GLU A 314 9.11 7.28 14.67
C GLU A 314 8.90 8.02 13.35
N TYR A 315 9.87 8.01 12.43
CA TYR A 315 9.76 8.58 11.10
C TYR A 315 9.41 7.50 10.07
N VAL A 316 8.46 7.84 9.18
CA VAL A 316 8.01 6.95 8.11
C VAL A 316 8.76 7.16 6.80
N ALA A 317 9.38 8.33 6.63
CA ALA A 317 10.21 8.64 5.48
C ALA A 317 11.26 9.70 5.81
N ALA A 318 12.30 9.72 4.99
CA ALA A 318 13.33 10.75 4.94
C ALA A 318 13.34 11.33 3.53
N ALA A 319 13.30 12.66 3.45
CA ALA A 319 13.36 13.41 2.21
C ALA A 319 14.64 14.24 2.19
N CYS A 320 15.38 14.17 1.12
CA CYS A 320 16.39 15.15 0.78
C CYS A 320 15.83 16.25 -0.13
N ARG A 321 16.62 17.30 -0.30
CA ARG A 321 16.30 18.39 -1.21
C ARG A 321 16.65 18.02 -2.64
N VAL A 322 15.87 18.57 -3.56
CA VAL A 322 15.97 18.32 -5.01
C VAL A 322 16.34 19.63 -5.70
N GLU A 323 17.34 19.58 -6.57
CA GLU A 323 17.76 20.71 -7.40
C GLU A 323 17.11 20.63 -8.79
N GLU A 324 16.50 21.72 -9.26
CA GLU A 324 16.05 21.80 -10.65
C GLU A 324 17.24 22.10 -11.58
N ARG A 325 17.45 21.27 -12.60
CA ARG A 325 18.52 21.44 -13.58
C ARG A 325 17.97 21.49 -15.00
N MET A 326 18.39 22.47 -15.80
CA MET A 326 18.02 22.49 -17.21
C MET A 326 18.66 21.35 -17.96
N ASP A 327 18.01 20.90 -19.03
CA ASP A 327 18.53 19.82 -19.88
C ASP A 327 19.90 20.14 -20.54
N ASP A 328 20.22 21.43 -20.74
CA ASP A 328 21.54 21.90 -21.19
C ASP A 328 22.58 21.99 -20.06
N SER A 329 22.31 21.37 -18.91
CA SER A 329 23.13 21.38 -17.69
C SER A 329 23.36 22.76 -17.07
N THR A 330 22.62 23.78 -17.48
CA THR A 330 22.56 25.04 -16.73
C THR A 330 21.71 24.85 -15.46
N VAL A 331 22.24 25.25 -14.31
CA VAL A 331 21.52 25.17 -13.03
C VAL A 331 20.31 26.11 -13.08
N ALA A 332 19.10 25.60 -12.84
CA ALA A 332 17.96 26.44 -12.52
C ALA A 332 17.99 26.73 -11.01
N TYR A 333 17.73 27.97 -10.61
CA TYR A 333 17.96 28.48 -9.25
C TYR A 333 17.03 27.89 -8.15
N ASN A 334 16.28 26.83 -8.41
CA ASN A 334 15.27 26.33 -7.48
C ASN A 334 15.71 25.04 -6.78
N ILE A 335 15.53 25.03 -5.46
CA ILE A 335 15.70 23.84 -4.63
C ILE A 335 14.37 23.57 -3.91
N VAL A 336 13.89 22.33 -3.96
CA VAL A 336 12.62 21.88 -3.37
C VAL A 336 12.88 20.86 -2.25
N PRO A 337 12.20 20.93 -1.10
CA PRO A 337 11.36 22.05 -0.67
C PRO A 337 12.20 23.33 -0.46
N SER A 338 11.59 24.48 -0.78
CA SER A 338 12.19 25.81 -0.56
C SER A 338 11.83 26.41 0.80
N ASP A 339 10.92 25.77 1.55
CA ASP A 339 10.47 26.22 2.85
C ASP A 339 11.43 25.75 3.95
N PHE A 340 12.22 26.70 4.47
CA PHE A 340 13.22 26.45 5.53
C PHE A 340 12.61 25.98 6.85
N ASN A 341 11.29 26.11 7.05
CA ASN A 341 10.63 25.70 8.29
C ASN A 341 10.65 24.18 8.51
N TYR A 342 10.83 23.40 7.44
CA TYR A 342 10.82 21.94 7.52
C TYR A 342 12.22 21.34 7.42
N ILE A 343 13.22 22.11 6.98
CA ILE A 343 14.59 21.63 6.86
C ILE A 343 15.14 21.32 8.26
N GLU A 344 15.60 20.08 8.44
CA GLU A 344 16.01 19.50 9.73
C GLU A 344 14.89 19.44 10.79
N ALA A 345 13.62 19.48 10.37
CA ALA A 345 12.44 19.38 11.21
C ALA A 345 11.46 18.30 10.69
N PRO A 346 10.56 17.77 11.55
CA PRO A 346 9.51 16.86 11.09
C PRO A 346 8.48 17.61 10.23
N TYR A 347 8.23 17.11 9.03
CA TYR A 347 7.06 17.46 8.23
C TYR A 347 5.91 16.55 8.62
N THR A 348 4.77 17.14 9.01
CA THR A 348 3.66 16.42 9.65
C THR A 348 2.37 16.53 8.86
N LEU A 349 1.37 15.71 9.20
CA LEU A 349 0.02 15.81 8.66
C LEU A 349 -0.58 17.23 8.82
N ARG A 350 -0.26 17.94 9.91
CA ARG A 350 -0.68 19.34 10.13
C ARG A 350 -0.03 20.33 9.17
N ASP A 351 1.15 20.01 8.64
CA ASP A 351 1.82 20.83 7.64
C ASP A 351 1.23 20.59 6.25
N TYR A 352 0.90 19.33 5.95
CA TYR A 352 0.13 18.97 4.77
C TYR A 352 -1.24 19.69 4.72
N GLU A 353 -1.97 19.76 5.83
CA GLU A 353 -3.24 20.49 5.94
C GLU A 353 -3.12 21.98 5.57
N LYS A 354 -1.92 22.57 5.68
CA LYS A 354 -1.65 23.96 5.27
C LYS A 354 -1.48 24.11 3.74
N CYS A 355 -1.67 23.04 2.97
CA CYS A 355 -1.49 22.93 1.52
C CYS A 355 -0.05 23.16 1.03
N ARG A 356 0.92 22.70 1.83
CA ARG A 356 2.35 22.77 1.54
C ARG A 356 2.90 21.37 1.27
N PRO A 357 2.55 20.71 0.15
CA PRO A 357 3.05 19.38 -0.15
C PRO A 357 4.58 19.41 -0.23
N LEU A 358 5.21 18.39 0.32
CA LEU A 358 6.66 18.19 0.29
C LEU A 358 7.14 17.80 -1.12
N GLY A 359 6.28 17.08 -1.87
CA GLY A 359 6.65 16.36 -3.09
C GLY A 359 7.15 14.96 -2.76
N THR A 360 7.13 14.07 -3.75
CA THR A 360 7.63 12.68 -3.60
C THR A 360 9.09 12.53 -4.03
N LEU A 361 9.62 13.47 -4.83
CA LEU A 361 11.00 13.44 -5.29
C LEU A 361 11.98 13.56 -4.12
N GLY A 362 13.05 12.77 -4.17
CA GLY A 362 14.06 12.76 -3.13
C GLY A 362 13.62 12.07 -1.83
N LEU A 363 12.49 11.36 -1.82
CA LEU A 363 11.97 10.67 -0.63
C LEU A 363 12.34 9.17 -0.62
N VAL A 364 12.97 8.70 0.45
CA VAL A 364 12.98 7.28 0.83
C VAL A 364 11.94 7.06 1.92
N MET A 365 11.02 6.12 1.72
CA MET A 365 9.95 5.81 2.67
C MET A 365 9.97 4.33 3.05
N ARG A 366 9.49 4.00 4.25
CA ARG A 366 9.18 2.61 4.61
C ARG A 366 8.16 2.05 3.62
N ASN A 367 8.26 0.78 3.25
CA ASN A 367 7.44 0.25 2.18
C ASN A 367 6.05 -0.18 2.66
N PHE A 368 5.13 0.78 2.78
CA PHE A 368 3.74 0.51 3.14
C PHE A 368 2.94 -0.20 2.03
N PHE A 369 3.44 -0.19 0.78
CA PHE A 369 2.83 -0.89 -0.35
C PHE A 369 2.90 -2.43 -0.25
N LEU A 370 3.58 -2.97 0.77
CA LEU A 370 3.52 -4.38 1.14
C LEU A 370 2.17 -4.77 1.78
N THR A 371 1.40 -3.80 2.28
CA THR A 371 0.07 -4.05 2.87
C THR A 371 -1.04 -4.04 1.80
N GLU A 372 -2.09 -4.84 2.02
CA GLU A 372 -3.23 -4.91 1.09
C GLU A 372 -4.09 -3.65 1.12
N GLU A 373 -4.18 -2.96 2.26
CA GLU A 373 -4.95 -1.73 2.42
C GLU A 373 -4.44 -0.61 1.49
N ASP A 374 -3.13 -0.36 1.49
CA ASP A 374 -2.53 0.71 0.68
C ASP A 374 -2.56 0.38 -0.81
N ARG A 375 -2.37 -0.89 -1.17
CA ARG A 375 -2.54 -1.36 -2.55
C ARG A 375 -3.97 -1.13 -3.02
N ALA A 376 -4.96 -1.49 -2.21
CA ALA A 376 -6.37 -1.31 -2.53
C ALA A 376 -6.75 0.18 -2.67
N TYR A 377 -6.22 1.04 -1.81
CA TYR A 377 -6.44 2.49 -1.94
C TYR A 377 -5.81 3.05 -3.20
N PHE A 378 -4.52 2.78 -3.45
CA PHE A 378 -3.87 3.31 -4.65
C PHE A 378 -4.51 2.76 -5.92
N ALA A 379 -4.92 1.49 -5.91
CA ALA A 379 -5.70 0.88 -6.99
C ALA A 379 -7.04 1.59 -7.21
N GLN A 380 -7.70 2.10 -6.18
CA GLN A 380 -8.91 2.90 -6.35
C GLN A 380 -8.60 4.33 -6.82
N ALA A 381 -7.56 4.97 -6.28
CA ALA A 381 -7.19 6.34 -6.62
C ALA A 381 -6.87 6.49 -8.12
N ARG A 382 -6.17 5.51 -8.71
CA ARG A 382 -5.88 5.48 -10.15
C ARG A 382 -7.13 5.27 -11.03
N GLU A 383 -8.19 4.66 -10.51
CA GLU A 383 -9.47 4.50 -11.23
C GLU A 383 -10.32 5.78 -11.15
N ILE A 384 -10.14 6.58 -10.08
CA ILE A 384 -10.81 7.87 -9.91
C ILE A 384 -10.16 8.94 -10.79
N SER A 385 -8.84 8.89 -10.91
CA SER A 385 -8.09 9.94 -11.58
C SER A 385 -6.84 9.41 -12.28
N GLU A 386 -6.68 9.84 -13.53
CA GLU A 386 -5.39 9.74 -14.24
C GLU A 386 -4.37 10.76 -13.72
N PHE A 387 -4.77 11.64 -12.79
CA PHE A 387 -3.94 12.70 -12.21
C PHE A 387 -3.78 12.49 -10.70
N VAL A 388 -3.26 11.33 -10.29
CA VAL A 388 -2.84 11.11 -8.89
C VAL A 388 -1.57 11.92 -8.66
N ASP A 389 -1.68 13.03 -7.92
CA ASP A 389 -0.55 13.90 -7.60
C ASP A 389 0.13 13.49 -6.29
N ASP A 390 1.36 14.00 -6.08
CA ASP A 390 2.16 13.76 -4.87
C ASP A 390 1.39 14.04 -3.57
N ALA A 391 0.41 14.94 -3.60
CA ALA A 391 -0.39 15.28 -2.43
C ALA A 391 -1.29 14.13 -1.99
N VAL A 392 -1.65 13.19 -2.87
CA VAL A 392 -2.38 11.98 -2.51
C VAL A 392 -1.46 10.98 -1.82
N ASP A 393 -0.26 10.77 -2.37
CA ASP A 393 0.75 9.87 -1.78
C ASP A 393 1.19 10.34 -0.39
N GLU A 394 1.32 11.66 -0.19
CA GLU A 394 1.67 12.23 1.11
C GLU A 394 0.62 11.96 2.19
N VAL A 395 -0.68 11.84 1.86
CA VAL A 395 -1.70 11.50 2.87
C VAL A 395 -1.51 10.08 3.38
N LEU A 396 -1.27 9.14 2.46
CA LEU A 396 -1.00 7.74 2.82
C LEU A 396 0.22 7.60 3.72
N LEU A 397 1.26 8.39 3.42
CA LEU A 397 2.49 8.44 4.19
C LEU A 397 2.27 9.07 5.58
N LEU A 398 1.73 10.30 5.63
CA LEU A 398 1.67 11.12 6.84
C LEU A 398 0.67 10.62 7.88
N ARG A 399 -0.30 9.79 7.49
CA ARG A 399 -1.18 9.08 8.44
C ARG A 399 -0.41 8.08 9.30
N ARG A 400 0.78 7.65 8.86
CA ARG A 400 1.60 6.66 9.57
C ARG A 400 2.71 7.30 10.41
N GLY A 401 3.08 8.54 10.12
CA GLY A 401 4.07 9.27 10.90
C GLY A 401 4.65 10.48 10.16
N PRO A 402 5.55 11.24 10.81
CA PRO A 402 6.24 12.36 10.20
C PRO A 402 7.30 11.95 9.18
N VAL A 403 7.62 12.89 8.29
CA VAL A 403 8.75 12.81 7.36
C VAL A 403 9.90 13.66 7.87
N ARG A 404 11.13 13.14 7.84
CA ARG A 404 12.33 13.93 8.10
C ARG A 404 12.74 14.64 6.82
N VAL A 405 12.85 15.97 6.83
CA VAL A 405 13.44 16.70 5.68
C VAL A 405 14.89 17.06 6.01
N MET A 406 15.83 16.54 5.24
CA MET A 406 17.26 16.76 5.40
C MET A 406 17.71 17.98 4.57
N SER A 407 18.73 18.68 5.03
CA SER A 407 19.33 19.84 4.35
C SER A 407 20.17 19.46 3.11
N ILE A 408 20.45 18.17 2.97
CA ILE A 408 21.24 17.56 1.89
C ILE A 408 20.49 17.67 0.57
N ILE A 409 21.22 17.94 -0.51
CA ILE A 409 20.69 17.87 -1.88
C ILE A 409 21.15 16.53 -2.47
N SER A 410 20.21 15.70 -2.92
CA SER A 410 20.53 14.36 -3.44
C SER A 410 20.09 14.09 -4.87
N ASP A 411 19.10 14.84 -5.35
CA ASP A 411 18.42 14.58 -6.62
C ASP A 411 18.49 15.80 -7.53
N ALA A 412 18.54 15.55 -8.84
CA ALA A 412 18.35 16.55 -9.86
C ALA A 412 17.05 16.28 -10.63
N HIS A 413 16.11 17.22 -10.53
CA HIS A 413 14.91 17.24 -11.36
C HIS A 413 15.19 17.97 -12.67
N ARG A 414 15.06 17.29 -13.81
CA ARG A 414 15.38 17.84 -15.12
C ARG A 414 14.24 18.69 -15.64
N VAL A 415 14.55 19.95 -15.90
CA VAL A 415 13.66 20.89 -16.57
C VAL A 415 14.00 20.92 -18.05
N VAL A 416 13.14 20.31 -18.85
CA VAL A 416 13.21 20.42 -20.31
C VAL A 416 12.56 21.75 -20.71
N LYS A 417 13.26 22.60 -21.48
CA LYS A 417 12.65 23.81 -22.05
C LYS A 417 11.39 23.40 -22.79
N ALA A 418 10.27 24.06 -22.48
CA ALA A 418 8.99 23.80 -23.12
C ALA A 418 9.15 23.97 -24.63
N ASP A 419 9.28 22.85 -25.33
CA ASP A 419 9.13 22.81 -26.76
C ASP A 419 7.65 23.09 -27.01
N LEU A 420 7.34 24.20 -27.69
CA LEU A 420 5.96 24.64 -27.93
C LEU A 420 5.12 23.57 -28.65
N GLU A 421 5.80 22.61 -29.30
CA GLU A 421 5.19 21.48 -30.00
C GLU A 421 5.07 20.21 -29.13
N LYS A 422 5.91 20.01 -28.09
CA LYS A 422 5.85 18.83 -27.22
C LYS A 422 5.03 19.10 -25.95
N LYS A 423 3.86 18.47 -25.91
CA LYS A 423 2.97 18.46 -24.75
C LYS A 423 3.55 17.58 -23.63
N ASN A 424 3.89 18.16 -22.47
CA ASN A 424 4.15 17.39 -21.25
C ASN A 424 2.89 16.65 -20.78
N TYR A 425 3.01 15.63 -19.93
CA TYR A 425 1.87 14.82 -19.45
C TYR A 425 0.68 15.68 -19.02
N ASN A 426 0.96 16.70 -18.20
CA ASN A 426 -0.04 17.63 -17.69
C ASN A 426 -0.75 18.38 -18.83
N SER A 427 -0.11 18.72 -19.94
CA SER A 427 -0.74 19.48 -21.03
C SER A 427 -1.70 18.68 -21.92
N ARG A 428 -1.86 17.37 -21.67
CA ARG A 428 -2.90 16.54 -22.33
C ARG A 428 -4.32 16.91 -21.88
N TYR A 429 -4.46 17.35 -20.63
CA TYR A 429 -5.75 17.68 -20.04
C TYR A 429 -6.05 19.18 -20.13
N SER A 430 -7.30 19.49 -20.46
CA SER A 430 -7.86 20.83 -20.35
C SER A 430 -7.86 21.30 -18.89
N ARG A 431 -7.97 22.62 -18.69
CA ARG A 431 -8.06 23.19 -17.34
C ARG A 431 -9.27 22.65 -16.53
N PRO A 432 -10.48 22.52 -17.09
CA PRO A 432 -11.59 21.90 -16.37
C PRO A 432 -11.33 20.44 -16.00
N GLU A 433 -10.73 19.63 -16.88
CA GLU A 433 -10.40 18.22 -16.58
C GLU A 433 -9.43 18.10 -15.40
N LYS A 434 -8.36 18.91 -15.39
CA LYS A 434 -7.44 18.95 -14.24
C LYS A 434 -8.13 19.34 -12.94
N PHE A 435 -9.00 20.35 -13.00
CA PHE A 435 -9.75 20.78 -11.83
C PHE A 435 -10.68 19.66 -11.34
N LYS A 436 -11.35 18.95 -12.26
CA LYS A 436 -12.18 17.79 -11.94
C LYS A 436 -11.38 16.71 -11.23
N HIS A 437 -10.24 16.31 -11.77
CA HIS A 437 -9.39 15.29 -11.16
C HIS A 437 -8.96 15.63 -9.72
N HIS A 438 -8.52 16.87 -9.49
CA HIS A 438 -8.16 17.31 -8.13
C HIS A 438 -9.36 17.27 -7.18
N ILE A 439 -10.54 17.70 -7.61
CA ILE A 439 -11.75 17.70 -6.77
C ILE A 439 -12.24 16.27 -6.50
N ASP A 440 -12.21 15.38 -7.49
CA ASP A 440 -12.65 13.99 -7.32
C ASP A 440 -11.75 13.23 -6.34
N LEU A 441 -10.42 13.39 -6.45
CA LEU A 441 -9.46 12.81 -5.50
C LEU A 441 -9.66 13.40 -4.10
N LEU A 442 -9.87 14.72 -3.99
CA LEU A 442 -10.11 15.36 -2.70
C LEU A 442 -11.43 14.94 -2.07
N ASN A 443 -12.47 14.70 -2.87
CA ASN A 443 -13.74 14.15 -2.43
C ASN A 443 -13.55 12.74 -1.87
N GLU A 444 -12.79 11.88 -2.55
CA GLU A 444 -12.52 10.53 -2.05
C GLU A 444 -11.67 10.55 -0.77
N MET A 445 -10.59 11.33 -0.75
CA MET A 445 -9.76 11.51 0.45
C MET A 445 -10.59 12.03 1.62
N SER A 446 -11.43 13.03 1.40
CA SER A 446 -12.30 13.54 2.45
C SER A 446 -13.39 12.55 2.86
N ARG A 447 -13.87 11.70 1.97
CA ARG A 447 -14.86 10.68 2.31
C ARG A 447 -14.25 9.63 3.23
N ARG A 448 -12.98 9.25 2.98
CA ARG A 448 -12.25 8.26 3.77
C ARG A 448 -11.66 8.81 5.08
N TRP A 449 -11.08 10.00 5.03
CA TRP A 449 -10.24 10.54 6.11
C TRP A 449 -10.65 11.94 6.56
N GLY A 450 -11.82 12.43 6.15
CA GLY A 450 -12.26 13.78 6.51
C GLY A 450 -12.66 13.97 7.98
N ASP A 451 -12.59 12.92 8.79
CA ASP A 451 -12.71 12.97 10.25
C ASP A 451 -11.32 13.04 10.94
N GLU A 452 -10.27 12.61 10.24
CA GLU A 452 -8.86 12.65 10.69
C GLU A 452 -8.11 13.89 10.17
N ILE A 453 -8.46 14.37 8.96
CA ILE A 453 -7.71 15.37 8.20
C ILE A 453 -8.65 16.52 7.77
N ASP A 454 -8.25 17.76 8.05
CA ASP A 454 -8.96 18.95 7.57
C ASP A 454 -8.57 19.31 6.12
N PHE A 455 -9.38 18.87 5.16
CA PHE A 455 -9.22 19.22 3.74
C PHE A 455 -9.74 20.62 3.37
N SER A 456 -10.24 21.43 4.32
CA SER A 456 -10.86 22.74 4.04
C SER A 456 -9.96 23.70 3.26
N ARG A 457 -8.65 23.68 3.54
CA ARG A 457 -7.65 24.50 2.85
C ARG A 457 -7.35 23.97 1.45
N TRP A 458 -7.32 22.65 1.27
CA TRP A 458 -7.12 22.02 -0.03
C TRP A 458 -8.27 22.34 -0.98
N TYR A 459 -9.52 22.26 -0.50
CA TYR A 459 -10.69 22.69 -1.28
C TYR A 459 -10.58 24.16 -1.67
N ALA A 460 -10.19 25.05 -0.74
CA ALA A 460 -10.01 26.47 -1.03
C ALA A 460 -8.93 26.73 -2.09
N LYS A 461 -7.79 26.02 -2.00
CA LYS A 461 -6.68 26.10 -2.97
C LYS A 461 -7.13 25.67 -4.36
N TYR A 462 -7.70 24.48 -4.51
CA TYR A 462 -8.13 24.00 -5.83
C TYR A 462 -9.31 24.83 -6.37
N CYS A 463 -10.25 25.26 -5.54
CA CYS A 463 -11.33 26.15 -5.97
C CYS A 463 -10.81 27.50 -6.46
N ALA A 464 -9.78 28.08 -5.82
CA ALA A 464 -9.14 29.29 -6.33
C ALA A 464 -8.57 29.06 -7.75
N THR A 465 -7.91 27.92 -7.98
CA THR A 465 -7.38 27.57 -9.32
C THR A 465 -8.51 27.35 -10.35
N GLY A 466 -9.60 26.71 -9.95
CA GLY A 466 -10.77 26.44 -10.77
C GLY A 466 -11.52 27.72 -11.15
N ILE A 467 -11.79 28.60 -10.18
CA ILE A 467 -12.47 29.88 -10.38
C ILE A 467 -11.67 30.77 -11.35
N LEU A 468 -10.37 30.92 -11.12
CA LEU A 468 -9.51 31.70 -12.01
C LEU A 468 -9.49 31.11 -13.42
N SER A 469 -9.40 29.79 -13.56
CA SER A 469 -9.39 29.12 -14.86
C SER A 469 -10.72 29.23 -15.59
N MET A 470 -11.84 29.12 -14.88
CA MET A 470 -13.19 29.32 -15.39
C MET A 470 -13.38 30.77 -15.87
N MET A 471 -12.97 31.77 -15.08
CA MET A 471 -13.06 33.18 -15.48
C MET A 471 -12.22 33.50 -16.71
N LEU A 472 -11.00 32.94 -16.80
CA LEU A 472 -10.10 33.15 -17.93
C LEU A 472 -10.60 32.46 -19.21
N SER A 473 -11.22 31.28 -19.10
CA SER A 473 -11.73 30.53 -20.25
C SER A 473 -13.16 30.92 -20.65
N ARG A 474 -13.93 31.53 -19.74
CA ARG A 474 -15.37 31.80 -19.87
C ARG A 474 -16.22 30.53 -20.05
N ASP A 475 -15.68 29.36 -19.70
CA ASP A 475 -16.36 28.08 -19.81
C ASP A 475 -17.09 27.74 -18.51
N PHE A 476 -18.22 28.40 -18.25
CA PHE A 476 -18.97 28.15 -17.00
C PHE A 476 -19.63 26.76 -16.98
N ALA A 477 -20.00 26.24 -18.16
CA ALA A 477 -20.72 24.99 -18.30
C ALA A 477 -19.85 23.79 -17.87
N ALA A 478 -18.57 23.77 -18.24
CA ALA A 478 -17.66 22.68 -17.86
C ALA A 478 -17.32 22.68 -16.35
N TYR A 479 -17.27 23.84 -15.70
CA TYR A 479 -16.82 23.94 -14.30
C TYR A 479 -17.96 23.82 -13.28
N LYS A 480 -19.17 24.25 -13.63
CA LYS A 480 -20.33 24.21 -12.74
C LYS A 480 -20.55 22.83 -12.06
N PRO A 481 -20.60 21.69 -12.78
CA PRO A 481 -20.83 20.39 -12.13
C PRO A 481 -19.69 20.00 -11.18
N ILE A 482 -18.45 20.44 -11.45
CA ILE A 482 -17.29 20.18 -10.59
C ILE A 482 -17.43 20.95 -9.27
N PHE A 483 -17.86 22.20 -9.31
CA PHE A 483 -18.14 22.98 -8.10
C PHE A 483 -19.32 22.42 -7.28
N GLU A 484 -20.31 21.85 -7.97
CA GLU A 484 -21.49 21.25 -7.32
C GLU A 484 -21.14 19.96 -6.56
N SER A 485 -20.15 19.18 -7.03
CA SER A 485 -19.71 17.93 -6.42
C SER A 485 -18.94 18.10 -5.09
N ILE A 486 -18.51 19.32 -4.76
CA ILE A 486 -17.80 19.61 -3.50
C ILE A 486 -18.74 19.33 -2.30
N PRO A 487 -18.29 18.60 -1.27
CA PRO A 487 -19.09 18.31 -0.08
C PRO A 487 -19.55 19.59 0.63
N ALA A 488 -20.80 19.59 1.11
CA ALA A 488 -21.42 20.75 1.75
C ALA A 488 -20.58 21.33 2.90
N LYS A 489 -19.92 20.46 3.70
CA LYS A 489 -19.06 20.87 4.81
C LYS A 489 -17.87 21.76 4.40
N TYR A 490 -17.40 21.66 3.14
CA TYR A 490 -16.29 22.47 2.64
C TYR A 490 -16.70 23.62 1.74
N LYS A 491 -17.96 23.67 1.25
CA LYS A 491 -18.42 24.73 0.34
C LYS A 491 -18.15 26.13 0.91
N SER A 492 -18.46 26.35 2.19
CA SER A 492 -18.19 27.65 2.83
C SER A 492 -16.70 28.00 2.83
N SER A 493 -15.81 27.05 3.16
CA SER A 493 -14.35 27.28 3.09
C SER A 493 -13.89 27.53 1.65
N ALA A 494 -14.35 26.71 0.71
CA ALA A 494 -14.01 26.79 -0.72
C ALA A 494 -14.39 28.16 -1.32
N TYR A 495 -15.59 28.67 -1.02
CA TYR A 495 -16.10 29.91 -1.60
C TYR A 495 -15.74 31.18 -0.83
N ILE A 496 -15.38 31.10 0.46
CA ILE A 496 -14.96 32.25 1.26
C ILE A 496 -13.44 32.42 1.26
N ARG A 497 -12.68 31.32 1.35
CA ARG A 497 -11.22 31.36 1.54
C ARG A 497 -10.42 31.35 0.24
N TRP A 498 -11.03 31.23 -0.94
CA TRP A 498 -10.28 31.17 -2.21
C TRP A 498 -9.57 32.49 -2.56
N ILE A 499 -10.09 33.65 -2.14
CA ILE A 499 -9.55 34.97 -2.50
C ILE A 499 -8.10 35.16 -2.01
N PRO A 500 -7.77 34.91 -0.72
CA PRO A 500 -6.37 34.91 -0.26
C PRO A 500 -5.45 34.00 -1.07
N TYR A 501 -5.88 32.76 -1.38
CA TYR A 501 -5.11 31.82 -2.18
C TYR A 501 -4.88 32.31 -3.62
N ALA A 502 -5.89 32.92 -4.25
CA ALA A 502 -5.74 33.53 -5.56
C ALA A 502 -4.72 34.68 -5.54
N GLY A 503 -4.70 35.49 -4.47
CA GLY A 503 -3.69 36.54 -4.26
C GLY A 503 -2.27 35.99 -4.14
N GLU A 504 -2.06 34.95 -3.33
CA GLU A 504 -0.76 34.28 -3.20
C GLU A 504 -0.28 33.64 -4.52
N MET A 505 -1.19 33.02 -5.26
CA MET A 505 -0.90 32.43 -6.58
C MET A 505 -0.48 33.48 -7.62
N VAL A 506 -1.15 34.63 -7.66
CA VAL A 506 -0.78 35.72 -8.57
C VAL A 506 0.58 36.31 -8.17
N SER A 507 0.81 36.52 -6.88
CA SER A 507 2.08 37.03 -6.34
C SER A 507 3.26 36.10 -6.66
N SER A 508 3.11 34.80 -6.43
CA SER A 508 4.15 33.80 -6.73
C SER A 508 4.47 33.71 -8.22
N ARG A 509 3.44 33.74 -9.10
CA ARG A 509 3.64 33.77 -10.56
C ARG A 509 4.33 35.04 -11.04
N LEU A 510 4.04 36.19 -10.42
CA LEU A 510 4.72 37.45 -10.73
C LEU A 510 6.19 37.44 -10.30
N LYS A 511 6.53 36.77 -9.19
CA LYS A 511 7.91 36.55 -8.76
C LYS A 511 8.67 35.64 -9.74
N ARG A 512 8.07 34.52 -10.16
CA ARG A 512 8.66 33.57 -11.14
C ARG A 512 8.87 34.15 -12.54
N LYS A 513 8.14 35.19 -12.94
CA LYS A 513 8.34 35.89 -14.23
C LYS A 513 9.45 36.95 -14.19
N LYS A 514 9.92 37.32 -12.99
CA LYS A 514 10.97 38.34 -12.79
C LYS A 514 12.36 37.73 -12.51
N SER A 515 12.41 36.47 -12.09
CA SER A 515 13.59 35.59 -12.08
C SER A 515 13.75 34.93 -13.44
#